data_AF-A0A1B8PJJ7-F1
#
_entry.id   AF-A0A1B8PJJ7-F1
#
_cell.length_a   1.000
_cell.length_b   1.000
_cell.length_c   1.000
_cell.angle_alpha   90.00
_cell.angle_beta   90.00
_cell.angle_gamma   90.00
#
_symmetry.space_group_name_H-M   'P 1'
#
loop_
_entity.id
_entity.type
_entity.pdbx_description
1 polymer ?
#
loop_
_entity_poly.entity_id
_entity_poly.type
_entity_poly.pdbx_seq_one_letter_code
_entity_poly.pdbx_strand_id
1 'polypeptide(L)'
;MLASTAHAESLNSLVNKQANKTVHAINQEEIEYNGEDAYTYALSQKDIIYADINKDGKKDAIVSLYYCEELNCHNTTGSFEVATFLATGKNQYKKGDVYLAGLSGNVKVVNGIIHVTEVSYADSDPSCCPSKKRTVKLKSNNQGKLVQVK
;
A
#
# COMPACT_ATOMS: atom_id res chain seq x y z
N MET A 1 18.45 3.32 -33.21
CA MET A 1 18.21 3.22 -31.75
C MET A 1 16.81 3.73 -31.49
N LEU A 2 15.86 2.84 -31.18
CA LEU A 2 14.52 3.26 -30.79
C LEU A 2 14.58 3.69 -29.33
N ALA A 3 14.51 5.00 -29.10
CA ALA A 3 14.26 5.52 -27.77
C ALA A 3 12.87 5.01 -27.34
N SER A 4 12.85 4.07 -26.41
CA SER A 4 11.63 3.67 -25.71
C SER A 4 11.10 4.91 -25.00
N THR A 5 10.11 5.58 -25.60
CA THR A 5 9.35 6.61 -24.91
C THR A 5 8.60 5.91 -23.80
N ALA A 6 9.13 6.01 -22.58
CA ALA A 6 8.42 5.62 -21.38
C ALA A 6 7.03 6.28 -21.43
N HIS A 7 5.99 5.46 -21.64
CA HIS A 7 4.62 5.95 -21.66
C HIS A 7 4.38 6.64 -20.33
N ALA A 8 3.92 7.87 -20.39
CA ALA A 8 3.37 8.55 -19.24
C ALA A 8 2.29 7.69 -18.60
N GLU A 9 2.57 7.07 -17.44
CA GLU A 9 1.59 6.21 -16.79
C GLU A 9 0.61 7.06 -15.96
N SER A 10 -0.68 6.80 -16.14
CA SER A 10 -1.72 7.39 -15.31
C SER A 10 -1.66 6.79 -13.90
N LEU A 11 -2.16 7.53 -12.89
CA LEU A 11 -2.22 7.03 -11.52
C LEU A 11 -3.00 5.70 -11.44
N ASN A 12 -4.14 5.60 -12.12
CA ASN A 12 -4.94 4.38 -12.11
C ASN A 12 -4.18 3.17 -12.69
N SER A 13 -3.42 3.36 -13.76
CA SER A 13 -2.58 2.29 -14.33
C SER A 13 -1.55 1.80 -13.32
N LEU A 14 -0.84 2.73 -12.68
CA LEU A 14 0.19 2.42 -11.69
C LEU A 14 -0.37 1.74 -10.44
N VAL A 15 -1.52 2.22 -9.96
CA VAL A 15 -2.22 1.65 -8.81
C VAL A 15 -2.71 0.23 -9.12
N ASN A 16 -3.33 0.01 -10.28
CA ASN A 16 -3.79 -1.32 -10.68
C ASN A 16 -2.61 -2.27 -10.86
N LYS A 17 -1.51 -1.81 -11.44
CA LYS A 17 -0.27 -2.60 -11.56
C LYS A 17 0.29 -2.99 -10.20
N GLN A 18 0.26 -2.08 -9.22
CA GLN A 18 0.69 -2.37 -7.85
C GLN A 18 -0.26 -3.37 -7.16
N ALA A 19 -1.57 -3.12 -7.22
CA ALA A 19 -2.56 -4.00 -6.62
C ALA A 19 -2.50 -5.42 -7.19
N ASN A 20 -2.42 -5.57 -8.51
CA ASN A 20 -2.30 -6.88 -9.16
C ASN A 20 -1.01 -7.59 -8.79
N LYS A 21 0.10 -6.84 -8.64
CA LYS A 21 1.37 -7.41 -8.18
C LYS A 21 1.23 -7.98 -6.76
N THR A 22 0.64 -7.22 -5.84
CA THR A 22 0.49 -7.64 -4.45
C THR A 22 -0.50 -8.80 -4.32
N VAL A 23 -1.66 -8.73 -5.00
CA VAL A 23 -2.62 -9.85 -5.06
C VAL A 23 -1.97 -11.12 -5.57
N HIS A 24 -1.20 -11.04 -6.66
CA HIS A 24 -0.51 -12.22 -7.19
C HIS A 24 0.49 -12.80 -6.19
N ALA A 25 1.26 -11.95 -5.50
CA ALA A 25 2.23 -12.40 -4.50
C ALA A 25 1.55 -13.07 -3.30
N ILE A 26 0.50 -12.46 -2.73
CA ILE A 26 -0.23 -13.02 -1.59
C ILE A 26 -0.88 -14.35 -1.96
N ASN A 27 -1.55 -14.43 -3.12
CA ASN A 27 -2.18 -15.68 -3.57
C ASN A 27 -1.15 -16.78 -3.85
N GLN A 28 0.02 -16.42 -4.39
CA GLN A 28 1.08 -17.39 -4.59
C GLN A 28 1.61 -17.93 -3.26
N GLU A 29 1.88 -17.06 -2.28
CA GLU A 29 2.31 -17.45 -0.93
C GLU A 29 1.28 -18.34 -0.23
N GLU A 30 -0.01 -17.99 -0.36
CA GLU A 30 -1.13 -18.74 0.19
C GLU A 30 -1.24 -20.15 -0.42
N ILE A 31 -1.09 -20.27 -1.75
CA ILE A 31 -1.06 -21.57 -2.44
C ILE A 31 0.16 -22.39 -2.02
N GLU A 32 1.33 -21.76 -1.89
CA GLU A 32 2.56 -22.43 -1.44
C GLU A 32 2.43 -22.98 -0.01
N TYR A 33 1.70 -22.31 0.86
CA TYR A 33 1.53 -22.71 2.26
C TYR A 33 0.36 -23.68 2.50
N ASN A 34 -0.81 -23.43 1.88
CA ASN A 34 -2.05 -24.16 2.14
C ASN A 34 -2.49 -25.11 1.01
N GLY A 35 -1.89 -25.04 -0.17
CA GLY A 35 -2.19 -25.96 -1.28
C GLY A 35 -3.65 -25.89 -1.75
N GLU A 36 -4.37 -27.01 -1.64
CA GLU A 36 -5.79 -27.10 -2.05
C GLU A 36 -6.73 -26.30 -1.15
N ASP A 37 -6.33 -26.02 0.09
CA ASP A 37 -7.09 -25.24 1.08
C ASP A 37 -6.77 -23.73 1.03
N ALA A 38 -6.01 -23.29 0.03
CA ALA A 38 -5.57 -21.91 -0.12
C ALA A 38 -6.73 -20.93 -0.32
N TYR A 39 -6.72 -19.84 0.44
CA TYR A 39 -7.63 -18.74 0.19
C TYR A 39 -7.25 -17.97 -1.09
N THR A 40 -8.25 -17.33 -1.71
CA THR A 40 -8.01 -16.38 -2.79
C THR A 40 -8.26 -14.97 -2.29
N TYR A 41 -7.25 -14.12 -2.43
CA TYR A 41 -7.24 -12.72 -2.07
C TYR A 41 -7.51 -11.83 -3.28
N ALA A 42 -8.16 -10.70 -3.02
CA ALA A 42 -8.35 -9.61 -3.97
C ALA A 42 -8.19 -8.24 -3.29
N LEU A 43 -8.05 -7.19 -4.10
CA LEU A 43 -8.15 -5.81 -3.60
C LEU A 43 -9.59 -5.53 -3.21
N SER A 44 -9.82 -5.28 -1.92
CA SER A 44 -11.15 -5.02 -1.35
C SER A 44 -11.44 -3.53 -1.24
N GLN A 45 -10.47 -2.75 -0.75
CA GLN A 45 -10.62 -1.31 -0.58
C GLN A 45 -9.37 -0.55 -1.04
N LYS A 46 -9.61 0.65 -1.57
CA LYS A 46 -8.57 1.60 -1.95
C LYS A 46 -8.98 3.01 -1.56
N ASP A 47 -8.04 3.74 -0.96
CA ASP A 47 -8.18 5.17 -0.68
C ASP A 47 -6.98 5.95 -1.21
N ILE A 48 -7.22 7.19 -1.65
CA ILE A 48 -6.18 8.06 -2.22
C ILE A 48 -6.15 9.39 -1.47
N ILE A 49 -4.97 9.77 -1.00
CA ILE A 49 -4.68 11.09 -0.41
C ILE A 49 -3.69 11.80 -1.32
N TYR A 50 -3.94 13.08 -1.58
CA TYR A 50 -3.03 13.92 -2.37
C TYR A 50 -2.29 14.92 -1.48
N ALA A 51 -0.96 14.87 -1.47
CA ALA A 51 -0.12 15.77 -0.70
C ALA A 51 1.28 15.86 -1.31
N ASP A 52 1.95 16.99 -1.12
CA ASP A 52 3.38 17.12 -1.44
C ASP A 52 4.21 16.43 -0.35
N ILE A 53 4.71 15.22 -0.62
CA ILE A 53 5.45 14.40 0.36
C ILE A 53 6.96 14.43 0.15
N ASN A 54 7.42 14.97 -0.99
CA ASN A 54 8.83 15.10 -1.33
C ASN A 54 9.32 16.57 -1.38
N LYS A 55 8.43 17.53 -1.15
CA LYS A 55 8.68 18.99 -1.14
C LYS A 55 9.12 19.55 -2.49
N ASP A 56 8.63 18.99 -3.60
CA ASP A 56 8.91 19.49 -4.94
C ASP A 56 7.84 20.48 -5.46
N GLY A 57 6.82 20.77 -4.64
CA GLY A 57 5.72 21.67 -4.97
C GLY A 57 4.57 21.02 -5.75
N LYS A 58 4.62 19.72 -6.00
CA LYS A 58 3.55 18.96 -6.67
C LYS A 58 2.82 18.08 -5.66
N LYS A 59 1.52 17.85 -5.90
CA LYS A 59 0.74 16.92 -5.08
C LYS A 59 0.93 15.50 -5.58
N ASP A 60 1.70 14.72 -4.82
CA ASP A 60 1.87 13.29 -5.00
C ASP A 60 0.60 12.53 -4.57
N ALA A 61 0.48 11.27 -4.96
CA ALA A 61 -0.59 10.38 -4.52
C ALA A 61 -0.07 9.36 -3.50
N ILE A 62 -0.77 9.25 -2.39
CA ILE A 62 -0.55 8.28 -1.32
C ILE A 62 -1.77 7.38 -1.32
N VAL A 63 -1.58 6.12 -1.69
CA VAL A 63 -2.65 5.17 -1.94
C VAL A 63 -2.61 4.08 -0.89
N SER A 64 -3.68 3.97 -0.13
CA SER A 64 -3.90 2.87 0.80
C SER A 64 -4.58 1.74 0.05
N LEU A 65 -4.07 0.52 0.14
CA LEU A 65 -4.60 -0.66 -0.52
C LEU A 65 -4.83 -1.72 0.54
N TYR A 66 -6.07 -2.19 0.62
CA TYR A 66 -6.48 -3.25 1.54
C TYR A 66 -6.92 -4.47 0.74
N TYR A 67 -6.28 -5.59 1.04
CA TYR A 67 -6.52 -6.89 0.42
C TYR A 67 -7.11 -7.84 1.47
N CYS A 68 -8.02 -8.69 1.03
CA CYS A 68 -8.58 -9.72 1.88
C CYS A 68 -9.13 -10.86 1.01
N GLU A 69 -9.51 -11.96 1.65
CA GLU A 69 -10.14 -13.10 1.01
C GLU A 69 -11.44 -12.70 0.30
N GLU A 70 -11.63 -13.18 -0.94
CA GLU A 70 -12.83 -12.87 -1.74
C GLU A 70 -14.13 -13.38 -1.09
N LEU A 71 -14.07 -14.50 -0.37
CA LEU A 71 -15.24 -15.16 0.20
C LEU A 71 -15.68 -14.59 1.54
N ASN A 72 -14.74 -14.21 2.41
CA ASN A 72 -15.06 -13.89 3.82
C ASN A 72 -14.32 -12.68 4.41
N CYS A 73 -13.46 -11.99 3.64
CA CYS A 73 -12.76 -10.76 4.01
C CYS A 73 -12.51 -10.56 5.52
N HIS A 74 -11.95 -11.57 6.18
CA HIS A 74 -11.93 -11.61 7.63
C HIS A 74 -10.84 -10.67 8.16
N ASN A 75 -11.08 -10.02 9.29
CA ASN A 75 -10.15 -9.04 9.86
C ASN A 75 -8.81 -9.65 10.31
N THR A 76 -8.72 -10.98 10.39
CA THR A 76 -7.52 -11.73 10.78
C THR A 76 -6.63 -12.09 9.61
N THR A 77 -7.14 -12.04 8.38
CA THR A 77 -6.41 -12.43 7.16
C THR A 77 -6.15 -11.27 6.23
N GLY A 78 -6.69 -10.08 6.54
CA GLY A 78 -6.41 -8.87 5.79
C GLY A 78 -4.91 -8.58 5.61
N SER A 79 -4.59 -7.89 4.52
CA SER A 79 -3.26 -7.34 4.26
C SER A 79 -3.41 -5.88 3.84
N PHE A 80 -2.57 -5.01 4.39
CA PHE A 80 -2.65 -3.57 4.17
C PHE A 80 -1.31 -3.03 3.68
N GLU A 81 -1.32 -2.21 2.64
CA GLU A 81 -0.12 -1.49 2.21
C GLU A 81 -0.42 -0.04 1.87
N VAL A 82 0.64 0.78 1.90
CA VAL A 82 0.62 2.17 1.48
C VAL A 82 1.63 2.35 0.35
N ALA A 83 1.13 2.63 -0.85
CA ALA A 83 1.94 2.90 -2.03
C ALA A 83 1.98 4.41 -2.32
N THR A 84 3.16 4.93 -2.66
CA THR A 84 3.33 6.32 -3.08
C THR A 84 3.59 6.43 -4.57
N PHE A 85 3.03 7.47 -5.18
CA PHE A 85 3.23 7.79 -6.59
C PHE A 85 3.54 9.28 -6.70
N LEU A 86 4.76 9.59 -7.14
CA LEU A 86 5.22 10.97 -7.21
C LEU A 86 4.73 11.63 -8.49
N ALA A 87 4.16 12.83 -8.37
CA ALA A 87 3.66 13.59 -9.50
C ALA A 87 4.81 14.11 -10.36
N THR A 88 4.77 13.84 -11.66
CA THR A 88 5.76 14.39 -12.60
C THR A 88 5.26 15.68 -13.26
N GLY A 89 3.95 15.91 -13.24
CA GLY A 89 3.24 17.03 -13.88
C GLY A 89 2.23 16.53 -14.89
N LYS A 90 1.30 17.39 -15.35
CA LYS A 90 0.27 17.04 -16.36
C LYS A 90 -0.53 15.76 -16.02
N ASN A 91 -0.86 15.56 -14.74
CA ASN A 91 -1.55 14.37 -14.20
C ASN A 91 -0.82 13.03 -14.45
N GLN A 92 0.50 13.08 -14.59
CA GLN A 92 1.35 11.91 -14.73
C GLN A 92 2.09 11.63 -13.43
N TYR A 93 2.38 10.36 -13.20
CA TYR A 93 2.98 9.89 -11.96
C TYR A 93 4.11 8.91 -12.25
N LYS A 94 5.06 8.82 -11.32
CA LYS A 94 6.04 7.73 -11.24
C LYS A 94 5.82 6.97 -9.93
N LYS A 95 5.98 5.65 -9.94
CA LYS A 95 5.96 4.88 -8.70
C LYS A 95 7.08 5.36 -7.78
N GLY A 96 6.75 5.66 -6.54
CA GLY A 96 7.71 5.86 -5.45
C GLY A 96 8.02 4.52 -4.80
N ASP A 97 7.49 4.31 -3.62
CA ASP A 97 7.76 3.15 -2.79
C ASP A 97 6.50 2.63 -2.09
N VAL A 98 6.59 1.42 -1.55
CA VAL A 98 5.50 0.70 -0.89
C VAL A 98 5.90 0.37 0.54
N TYR A 99 5.06 0.74 1.49
CA TYR A 99 5.16 0.30 2.88
C TYR A 99 4.11 -0.78 3.13
N LEU A 100 4.57 -2.00 3.39
CA LEU A 100 3.69 -3.08 3.87
C LEU A 100 3.38 -2.81 5.34
N ALA A 101 2.10 -2.73 5.65
CA ALA A 101 1.57 -2.61 6.99
C ALA A 101 0.96 -3.95 7.41
N GLY A 102 0.48 -4.04 8.66
CA GLY A 102 -0.15 -5.25 9.17
C GLY A 102 -1.47 -5.60 8.49
N LEU A 103 -2.43 -6.08 9.27
CA LEU A 103 -3.66 -6.67 8.73
C LEU A 103 -4.59 -5.65 8.11
N SER A 104 -4.68 -4.48 8.74
CA SER A 104 -5.51 -3.36 8.30
C SER A 104 -4.89 -2.05 8.78
N GLY A 105 -5.44 -0.93 8.34
CA GLY A 105 -5.00 0.35 8.85
C GLY A 105 -5.71 1.55 8.26
N ASN A 106 -5.24 2.72 8.67
CA ASN A 106 -5.67 3.99 8.11
C ASN A 106 -4.46 4.89 7.85
N VAL A 107 -4.58 5.75 6.83
CA VAL A 107 -3.53 6.70 6.47
C VAL A 107 -4.01 8.13 6.66
N LYS A 108 -3.13 8.97 7.20
CA LYS A 108 -3.29 10.43 7.24
C LYS A 108 -1.99 11.07 6.80
N VAL A 109 -2.05 12.24 6.16
CA VAL A 109 -0.84 13.00 5.81
C VAL A 109 -0.87 14.34 6.53
N VAL A 110 0.20 14.64 7.26
CA VAL A 110 0.35 15.88 8.03
C VAL A 110 1.69 16.50 7.68
N ASN A 111 1.69 17.70 7.10
CA ASN A 111 2.91 18.43 6.72
C ASN A 111 3.91 17.58 5.89
N GLY A 112 3.40 16.80 4.93
CA GLY A 112 4.19 15.91 4.07
C GLY A 112 4.69 14.62 4.75
N ILE A 113 4.31 14.37 6.02
CA ILE A 113 4.60 13.11 6.72
C ILE A 113 3.37 12.21 6.62
N ILE A 114 3.58 10.97 6.20
CA ILE A 114 2.55 9.94 6.09
C ILE A 114 2.47 9.21 7.43
N HIS A 115 1.31 9.27 8.07
CA HIS A 115 0.99 8.57 9.31
C HIS A 115 0.15 7.35 8.96
N VAL A 116 0.76 6.16 9.05
CA VAL A 116 0.11 4.87 8.85
C VAL A 116 -0.22 4.32 10.23
N THR A 117 -1.51 4.19 10.55
CA THR A 117 -1.94 3.46 11.75
C THR A 117 -2.26 2.05 11.34
N GLU A 118 -1.39 1.11 11.70
CA GLU A 118 -1.51 -0.31 11.37
C GLU A 118 -2.10 -1.09 12.54
N VAL A 119 -2.91 -2.10 12.22
CA VAL A 119 -3.46 -3.08 13.16
C VAL A 119 -2.74 -4.41 12.99
N SER A 120 -2.33 -5.01 14.09
CA SER A 120 -1.70 -6.34 14.13
C SER A 120 -2.05 -7.07 15.43
N TYR A 121 -1.57 -8.30 15.57
CA TYR A 121 -1.69 -9.05 16.82
C TYR A 121 -0.74 -8.52 17.90
N ALA A 122 -1.26 -8.36 19.11
CA ALA A 122 -0.50 -8.32 20.33
C ALA A 122 -0.26 -9.76 20.83
N ASP A 123 0.75 -9.94 21.68
CA ASP A 123 1.10 -11.26 22.23
C ASP A 123 -0.03 -11.87 23.08
N SER A 124 -0.93 -11.02 23.60
CA SER A 124 -2.11 -11.43 24.38
C SER A 124 -3.37 -11.62 23.55
N ASP A 125 -3.35 -11.33 22.25
CA ASP A 125 -4.55 -11.39 21.44
C ASP A 125 -4.96 -12.85 21.15
N PRO A 126 -6.24 -13.21 21.33
CA PRO A 126 -6.75 -14.45 20.77
C PRO A 126 -6.60 -14.43 19.24
N SER A 127 -6.49 -15.61 18.63
CA SER A 127 -6.30 -15.75 17.17
C SER A 127 -7.37 -15.05 16.32
N CYS A 128 -8.56 -14.79 16.88
CA CYS A 128 -9.66 -14.10 16.18
C CYS A 128 -9.52 -12.58 16.10
N CYS A 129 -8.70 -11.97 16.96
CA CYS A 129 -9.04 -10.65 17.47
C CYS A 129 -7.80 -9.75 17.64
N PRO A 130 -7.16 -9.33 16.53
CA PRO A 130 -6.01 -8.42 16.57
C PRO A 130 -6.42 -7.06 17.14
N SER A 131 -5.68 -6.58 18.15
CA SER A 131 -5.99 -5.36 18.89
C SER A 131 -4.86 -4.34 18.91
N LYS A 132 -3.61 -4.76 18.60
CA LYS A 132 -2.45 -3.88 18.62
C LYS A 132 -2.56 -2.82 17.55
N LYS A 133 -2.55 -1.56 17.96
CA LYS A 133 -2.49 -0.40 17.06
C LYS A 133 -1.16 0.29 17.20
N ARG A 134 -0.48 0.51 16.08
CA ARG A 134 0.77 1.28 16.02
C ARG A 134 0.67 2.33 14.95
N THR A 135 1.09 3.55 15.25
CA THR A 135 1.28 4.58 14.22
C THR A 135 2.75 4.62 13.81
N VAL A 136 2.99 4.37 12.53
CA VAL A 136 4.27 4.54 11.86
C VAL A 136 4.23 5.84 11.07
N LYS A 137 5.27 6.66 11.23
CA LYS A 137 5.44 7.90 10.48
C LYS A 137 6.47 7.67 9.38
N LEU A 138 6.13 8.02 8.15
CA LEU A 138 6.99 7.84 6.99
C LEU A 138 7.23 9.20 6.30
N LYS A 139 8.46 9.42 5.85
CA LYS A 139 8.79 10.49 4.90
C LYS A 139 9.20 9.87 3.57
N SER A 140 8.82 10.52 2.48
CA SER A 140 9.34 10.19 1.16
C SER A 140 10.57 11.05 0.87
N ASN A 141 11.59 10.47 0.24
CA ASN A 141 12.69 11.26 -0.33
C ASN A 141 12.35 11.66 -1.79
N ASN A 142 13.22 12.44 -2.44
CA ASN A 142 12.99 12.93 -3.81
C ASN A 142 12.91 11.80 -4.86
N GLN A 143 13.38 10.60 -4.52
CA GLN A 143 13.29 9.40 -5.35
C GLN A 143 11.99 8.60 -5.11
N GLY A 144 11.19 8.98 -4.12
CA GLY A 144 9.95 8.31 -3.76
C GLY A 144 10.11 7.24 -2.67
N LYS A 145 11.34 6.98 -2.20
CA LYS A 145 11.63 5.98 -1.17
C LYS A 145 11.04 6.40 0.16
N LEU A 146 10.34 5.48 0.83
CA LEU A 146 9.77 5.71 2.15
C LEU A 146 10.80 5.39 3.24
N VAL A 147 10.91 6.28 4.22
CA VAL A 147 11.78 6.12 5.39
C VAL A 147 10.98 6.40 6.65
N GLN A 148 11.03 5.46 7.59
CA GLN A 148 10.41 5.65 8.90
C GLN A 148 11.12 6.75 9.68
N VAL A 149 10.33 7.65 10.27
CA VAL A 149 10.83 8.70 11.16
C VAL A 149 10.45 8.41 12.60
N LYS A 150 11.34 8.77 13.52
CA LYS A 150 11.13 8.67 14.97
C LYS A 150 10.19 9.76 15.45
#